data_AF-A0A8J6PHM4-F1
#
_entry.id   AF-A0A8J6PHM4-F1
#
_cell.length_a   1.000
_cell.length_b   1.000
_cell.length_c   1.000
_cell.angle_alpha   90.00
_cell.angle_beta   90.00
_cell.angle_gamma   90.00
#
_symmetry.space_group_name_H-M   'P 1'
#
loop_
_entity.id
_entity.type
_entity.pdbx_description
1 polymer ?
#
loop_
_entity_poly.entity_id
_entity_poly.type
_entity_poly.pdbx_seq_one_letter_code
_entity_poly.pdbx_strand_id
1 'polypeptide(L)'
;MFLFCSLPGHCSVSGCGGVAAYRSRQCIEPTTGGTTVADSQGLDRRKFLGRTALAGLGLTIVGSVETLLRPEIAGAAPGPFSGYGPLVPDPNGILALPVGFSYAVLSRSGDTELDDGSPVPSDPDANGVFGRTVVTNHEVGGNEPFGVPTVEGLTYDPGARGGTTTTTVGLDGRRIGQYVSVAGTVNNCAGGETPWNTWLTCEETEARAGTGRFTRDHGYVFEVDPANQQANFGKSPVPLKFLGRYAHEAVAVDPASSAIYLTEDASAPNGLYYRWTPPASFRGGPDALRTLAQSPGGDTAGTLAAMSCYEGDAHVPDLSKAIKPGTRYSVRWVPVPDRDARSTPTRRQLTNDQITRSRKLEGQWWGDGGAYFTASYARISDGSVEEHD
;
A
#
# COMPACT_ATOMS: atom_id res chain seq x y z
N MET A 1 16.36 -9.45 9.00
CA MET A 1 16.17 -10.92 8.83
C MET A 1 14.75 -11.13 8.35
N PHE A 2 14.55 -11.87 7.25
CA PHE A 2 13.22 -12.01 6.62
C PHE A 2 12.62 -13.38 6.82
N LEU A 3 11.33 -13.43 7.13
CA LEU A 3 10.64 -14.64 7.57
C LEU A 3 9.37 -14.86 6.75
N PHE A 4 9.29 -15.99 6.05
CA PHE A 4 8.05 -16.44 5.41
C PHE A 4 7.37 -17.48 6.30
N CYS A 5 6.12 -17.24 6.72
CA CYS A 5 5.38 -18.19 7.56
C CYS A 5 4.44 -19.06 6.71
N SER A 6 4.45 -20.37 6.93
CA SER A 6 3.47 -21.28 6.32
C SER A 6 2.90 -22.29 7.32
N LEU A 7 1.64 -22.68 7.09
CA LEU A 7 0.99 -23.83 7.70
C LEU A 7 1.33 -25.08 6.86
N PRO A 8 1.79 -26.19 7.45
CA PRO A 8 1.95 -27.45 6.75
C PRO A 8 0.57 -28.10 6.56
N GLY A 9 0.23 -28.47 5.32
CA GLY A 9 -0.76 -29.53 5.08
C GLY A 9 -1.96 -29.27 4.17
N HIS A 10 -2.02 -28.21 3.36
CA HIS A 10 -3.04 -28.09 2.30
C HIS A 10 -2.41 -28.00 0.90
N CYS A 11 -1.92 -29.15 0.42
CA CYS A 11 -1.86 -29.41 -1.01
C CYS A 11 -3.27 -29.79 -1.49
N SER A 12 -3.97 -28.84 -2.09
CA SER A 12 -5.06 -29.13 -3.03
C SER A 12 -4.91 -28.22 -4.23
N VAL A 13 -4.46 -28.79 -5.34
CA VAL A 13 -4.57 -28.18 -6.66
C VAL A 13 -6.05 -28.14 -7.03
N SER A 14 -6.65 -26.94 -7.03
CA SER A 14 -7.70 -26.56 -7.96
C SER A 14 -7.77 -25.03 -8.02
N GLY A 15 -7.73 -24.54 -9.25
CA GLY A 15 -7.43 -23.15 -9.58
C GLY A 15 -8.61 -22.18 -9.43
N CYS A 16 -8.24 -20.91 -9.67
CA CYS A 16 -9.06 -19.80 -10.16
C CYS A 16 -10.41 -19.52 -9.49
N GLY A 17 -10.49 -18.36 -8.84
CA GLY A 17 -11.74 -17.74 -8.42
C GLY A 17 -11.68 -16.22 -8.36
N GLY A 18 -11.01 -15.56 -9.31
CA GLY A 18 -11.21 -14.14 -9.57
C GLY A 18 -12.52 -13.96 -10.34
N VAL A 19 -13.49 -13.25 -9.77
CA VAL A 19 -14.76 -12.95 -10.44
C VAL A 19 -14.54 -11.81 -11.44
N ALA A 20 -14.09 -12.17 -12.64
CA ALA A 20 -14.20 -11.33 -13.83
C ALA A 20 -15.35 -11.84 -14.69
N ALA A 21 -16.29 -10.96 -14.99
CA ALA A 21 -17.44 -11.23 -15.84
C ALA A 21 -17.00 -11.71 -17.23
N TYR A 22 -17.49 -12.88 -17.66
CA TYR A 22 -17.30 -13.36 -19.03
C TYR A 22 -18.64 -13.55 -19.74
N ARG A 23 -18.81 -12.80 -20.83
CA ARG A 23 -19.88 -12.94 -21.82
C ARG A 23 -19.63 -14.22 -22.63
N SER A 24 -20.64 -15.08 -22.74
CA SER A 24 -20.62 -16.30 -23.54
C SER A 24 -20.75 -16.00 -25.05
N ARG A 25 -19.85 -16.54 -25.87
CA ARG A 25 -20.10 -16.82 -27.30
C ARG A 25 -20.09 -18.34 -27.50
N GLN A 26 -21.17 -18.83 -28.11
CA GLN A 26 -21.35 -20.23 -28.52
C GLN A 26 -20.55 -20.54 -29.79
N CYS A 27 -20.02 -21.77 -29.86
CA CYS A 27 -19.75 -22.48 -31.11
C CYS A 27 -20.37 -23.88 -31.03
N ILE A 28 -20.89 -24.33 -32.17
CA ILE A 28 -21.81 -25.46 -32.39
C ILE A 28 -21.05 -26.61 -33.09
N GLU A 29 -21.60 -27.83 -32.97
CA GLU A 29 -21.51 -29.04 -33.86
C GLU A 29 -20.75 -30.26 -33.28
N PRO A 30 -21.03 -31.52 -33.74
CA PRO A 30 -22.33 -32.15 -33.97
C PRO A 30 -22.45 -33.58 -33.35
N THR A 31 -23.64 -34.18 -33.56
CA THR A 31 -24.29 -35.38 -33.01
C THR A 31 -23.73 -36.78 -33.34
N THR A 32 -24.00 -37.77 -32.47
CA THR A 32 -24.69 -39.09 -32.70
C THR A 32 -24.66 -39.92 -31.39
N GLY A 33 -25.77 -40.19 -30.67
CA GLY A 33 -26.76 -41.29 -30.81
C GLY A 33 -26.48 -42.43 -29.80
N GLY A 34 -27.35 -42.97 -28.93
CA GLY A 34 -28.73 -42.68 -28.51
C GLY A 34 -29.16 -43.58 -27.33
N THR A 35 -30.27 -43.19 -26.65
CA THR A 35 -31.26 -43.99 -25.84
C THR A 35 -30.79 -44.78 -24.58
N THR A 36 -31.41 -44.73 -23.38
CA THR A 36 -32.80 -44.49 -22.91
C THR A 36 -32.92 -44.01 -21.43
N VAL A 37 -33.76 -42.98 -21.22
CA VAL A 37 -34.85 -42.74 -20.21
C VAL A 37 -34.74 -43.12 -18.71
N ALA A 38 -34.86 -42.12 -17.83
CA ALA A 38 -35.86 -41.95 -16.74
C ALA A 38 -35.54 -40.66 -15.93
N ASP A 39 -36.08 -39.52 -16.36
CA ASP A 39 -37.21 -38.76 -15.78
C ASP A 39 -36.88 -37.90 -14.54
N SER A 40 -37.21 -36.63 -14.69
CA SER A 40 -36.83 -35.47 -13.91
C SER A 40 -38.05 -34.90 -13.20
N GLN A 41 -37.96 -34.62 -11.90
CA GLN A 41 -38.92 -33.78 -11.20
C GLN A 41 -38.18 -32.55 -10.65
N GLY A 42 -38.43 -31.43 -11.32
CA GLY A 42 -37.85 -30.12 -11.03
C GLY A 42 -38.43 -29.50 -9.75
N LEU A 43 -37.57 -28.74 -9.06
CA LEU A 43 -37.96 -27.89 -7.95
C LEU A 43 -38.71 -26.65 -8.49
N ASP A 44 -39.93 -26.50 -8.00
CA ASP A 44 -40.95 -25.55 -8.40
C ASP A 44 -40.59 -24.11 -7.98
N ARG A 45 -40.45 -23.21 -8.97
CA ARG A 45 -40.12 -21.78 -8.81
C ARG A 45 -41.28 -20.93 -8.22
N ARG A 46 -42.29 -21.55 -7.62
CA ARG A 46 -43.55 -20.89 -7.23
C ARG A 46 -43.94 -21.02 -5.75
N LYS A 47 -42.98 -21.24 -4.84
CA LYS A 47 -43.22 -21.32 -3.37
C LYS A 47 -42.30 -20.44 -2.49
N PHE A 48 -41.78 -19.32 -3.00
CA PHE A 48 -41.00 -18.36 -2.18
C PHE A 48 -41.52 -16.91 -2.23
N LEU A 49 -42.85 -16.74 -2.28
CA LEU A 49 -43.50 -15.45 -2.05
C LEU A 49 -44.66 -15.66 -1.09
N GLY A 50 -44.42 -15.41 0.18
CA GLY A 50 -45.44 -15.52 1.21
C GLY A 50 -44.90 -15.17 2.58
N ARG A 51 -44.61 -13.88 2.80
CA ARG A 51 -44.68 -13.19 4.11
C ARG A 51 -44.22 -11.73 3.97
N THR A 52 -45.15 -10.86 3.60
CA THR A 52 -45.07 -9.41 3.82
C THR A 52 -46.39 -8.94 4.45
N ALA A 53 -46.29 -8.39 5.65
CA ALA A 53 -47.21 -7.46 6.30
C ALA A 53 -46.50 -7.01 7.60
N LEU A 54 -46.51 -5.77 8.08
CA LEU A 54 -46.94 -4.45 7.60
C LEU A 54 -46.55 -3.50 8.74
N ALA A 55 -45.85 -2.39 8.48
CA ALA A 55 -45.89 -1.19 9.31
C ALA A 55 -45.34 -0.02 8.50
N GLY A 56 -46.25 0.80 7.98
CA GLY A 56 -45.93 2.02 7.26
C GLY A 56 -45.82 3.22 8.21
N LEU A 57 -45.00 4.18 7.81
CA LEU A 57 -45.16 5.60 8.10
C LEU A 57 -44.56 6.37 6.92
N GLY A 58 -45.38 7.21 6.29
CA GLY A 58 -45.05 7.93 5.07
C GLY A 58 -44.20 9.17 5.32
N LEU A 59 -43.26 9.42 4.40
CA LEU A 59 -42.71 10.75 4.15
C LEU A 59 -42.60 10.93 2.63
N THR A 60 -43.35 11.89 2.09
CA THR A 60 -43.24 12.29 0.68
C THR A 60 -42.09 13.29 0.53
N ILE A 61 -41.00 12.89 -0.12
CA ILE A 61 -39.99 13.80 -0.66
C ILE A 61 -39.90 13.56 -2.16
N VAL A 62 -40.23 14.58 -2.94
CA VAL A 62 -40.05 14.64 -4.40
C VAL A 62 -38.63 15.13 -4.65
N GLY A 63 -37.73 14.25 -5.11
CA GLY A 63 -36.36 14.60 -5.47
C GLY A 63 -35.56 13.36 -5.90
N SER A 64 -35.04 13.39 -7.12
CA SER A 64 -34.19 12.43 -7.85
C SER A 64 -33.70 11.17 -7.11
N VAL A 65 -34.34 10.04 -7.40
CA VAL A 65 -34.05 8.71 -6.83
C VAL A 65 -33.12 7.91 -7.75
N GLU A 66 -31.82 8.25 -7.78
CA GLU A 66 -30.80 7.38 -8.40
C GLU A 66 -29.59 7.09 -7.51
N THR A 67 -29.56 7.54 -6.24
CA THR A 67 -28.38 7.37 -5.36
C THR A 67 -28.62 6.54 -4.10
N LEU A 68 -29.78 5.87 -3.95
CA LEU A 68 -30.15 5.13 -2.73
C LEU A 68 -30.35 3.61 -2.90
N LEU A 69 -29.86 3.02 -3.99
CA LEU A 69 -29.86 1.56 -4.17
C LEU A 69 -28.44 1.04 -4.42
N ARG A 70 -27.55 1.21 -3.42
CA ARG A 70 -26.49 0.22 -3.22
C ARG A 70 -27.03 -0.79 -2.23
N PRO A 71 -27.16 -2.08 -2.58
CA PRO A 71 -27.45 -3.09 -1.58
C PRO A 71 -26.26 -3.08 -0.62
N GLU A 72 -26.47 -2.64 0.61
CA GLU A 72 -25.63 -3.09 1.71
C GLU A 72 -25.77 -4.60 1.74
N ILE A 73 -24.76 -5.30 1.22
CA ILE A 73 -24.56 -6.69 1.59
C ILE A 73 -24.28 -6.61 3.08
N ALA A 74 -25.32 -6.84 3.89
CA ALA A 74 -25.19 -7.13 5.30
C ALA A 74 -24.37 -8.42 5.40
N GLY A 75 -23.05 -8.29 5.29
CA GLY A 75 -22.11 -9.33 5.62
C GLY A 75 -22.34 -9.64 7.09
N ALA A 76 -22.73 -10.87 7.40
CA ALA A 76 -22.71 -11.35 8.77
C ALA A 76 -21.34 -10.98 9.35
N ALA A 77 -21.34 -10.22 10.46
CA ALA A 77 -20.10 -9.90 11.15
C ALA A 77 -19.35 -11.23 11.36
N PRO A 78 -18.11 -11.37 10.88
CA PRO A 78 -17.35 -12.59 11.12
C PRO A 78 -17.35 -12.86 12.61
N GLY A 79 -17.69 -14.09 13.01
CA GLY A 79 -17.63 -14.49 14.41
C GLY A 79 -16.24 -14.19 14.98
N PRO A 80 -16.10 -14.04 16.32
CA PRO A 80 -14.83 -13.66 16.93
C PRO A 80 -13.73 -14.64 16.50
N PHE A 81 -12.72 -14.11 15.81
CA PHE A 81 -11.54 -14.87 15.43
C PHE A 81 -10.80 -15.28 16.70
N SER A 82 -10.66 -16.58 16.94
CA SER A 82 -10.07 -17.13 18.17
C SER A 82 -8.53 -17.02 18.23
N GLY A 83 -7.91 -16.34 17.28
CA GLY A 83 -6.45 -16.29 17.14
C GLY A 83 -5.87 -17.59 16.58
N TYR A 84 -4.54 -17.62 16.46
CA TYR A 84 -3.77 -18.79 15.99
C TYR A 84 -3.23 -19.67 17.13
N GLY A 85 -3.58 -19.37 18.38
CA GLY A 85 -3.05 -20.05 19.57
C GLY A 85 -1.79 -19.40 20.16
N PRO A 86 -1.24 -19.93 21.27
CA PRO A 86 -0.08 -19.36 21.95
C PRO A 86 1.20 -19.50 21.12
N LEU A 87 2.10 -18.52 21.25
CA LEU A 87 3.42 -18.56 20.62
C LEU A 87 4.32 -19.59 21.32
N VAL A 88 5.02 -20.38 20.51
CA VAL A 88 6.05 -21.32 20.97
C VAL A 88 7.40 -20.60 20.90
N PRO A 89 8.20 -20.59 22.00
CA PRO A 89 9.55 -20.06 21.95
C PRO A 89 10.38 -20.73 20.86
N ASP A 90 11.02 -19.91 20.03
CA ASP A 90 11.90 -20.39 18.97
C ASP A 90 13.25 -20.82 19.55
N PRO A 91 13.72 -22.06 19.32
CA PRO A 91 15.04 -22.52 19.76
C PRO A 91 16.20 -21.64 19.28
N ASN A 92 16.05 -20.96 18.13
CA ASN A 92 17.07 -20.07 17.60
C ASN A 92 16.88 -18.60 18.03
N GLY A 93 15.82 -18.29 18.78
CA GLY A 93 15.51 -16.94 19.25
C GLY A 93 15.21 -15.94 18.14
N ILE A 94 14.76 -16.40 16.97
CA ILE A 94 14.51 -15.58 15.78
C ILE A 94 13.05 -15.13 15.72
N LEU A 95 12.10 -16.07 15.67
CA LEU A 95 10.68 -15.77 15.52
C LEU A 95 9.83 -16.83 16.23
N ALA A 96 9.23 -16.45 17.36
CA ALA A 96 8.26 -17.29 18.05
C ALA A 96 6.96 -17.35 17.24
N LEU A 97 6.47 -18.56 16.97
CA LEU A 97 5.28 -18.81 16.15
C LEU A 97 4.29 -19.74 16.86
N PRO A 98 2.98 -19.66 16.54
CA PRO A 98 2.02 -20.61 17.08
C PRO A 98 2.33 -22.05 16.65
N VAL A 99 1.82 -23.02 17.42
CA VAL A 99 1.95 -24.44 17.09
C VAL A 99 1.46 -24.70 15.67
N GLY A 100 2.26 -25.42 14.89
CA GLY A 100 1.92 -25.76 13.50
C GLY A 100 2.35 -24.72 12.48
N PHE A 101 2.95 -23.60 12.87
CA PHE A 101 3.59 -22.68 11.94
C PHE A 101 5.09 -22.93 11.87
N SER A 102 5.69 -22.61 10.72
CA SER A 102 7.14 -22.65 10.52
C SER A 102 7.58 -21.45 9.69
N TYR A 103 8.87 -21.12 9.77
CA TYR A 103 9.47 -20.06 8.98
C TYR A 103 10.69 -20.53 8.19
N ALA A 104 11.00 -19.79 7.12
CA ALA A 104 12.30 -19.83 6.44
C ALA A 104 12.93 -18.44 6.47
N VAL A 105 14.24 -18.38 6.75
CA VAL A 105 15.02 -17.15 6.65
C VAL A 105 15.43 -16.95 5.19
N LEU A 106 14.95 -15.89 4.54
CA LEU A 106 15.30 -15.62 3.14
C LEU A 106 16.70 -15.01 3.02
N SER A 107 17.00 -14.01 3.84
CA SER A 107 18.33 -13.40 3.92
C SER A 107 18.57 -12.68 5.25
N ARG A 108 19.86 -12.45 5.53
CA ARG A 108 20.38 -11.69 6.67
C ARG A 108 21.37 -10.65 6.15
N SER A 109 21.22 -9.41 6.60
CA SER A 109 22.12 -8.30 6.26
C SER A 109 23.56 -8.65 6.62
N GLY A 110 24.50 -8.37 5.73
CA GLY A 110 25.92 -8.68 5.92
C GLY A 110 26.31 -10.16 5.76
N ASP A 111 25.45 -11.09 6.17
CA ASP A 111 25.76 -12.53 6.15
C ASP A 111 25.37 -13.22 4.85
N THR A 112 24.32 -12.73 4.18
CA THR A 112 23.85 -13.27 2.90
C THR A 112 24.41 -12.41 1.76
N GLU A 113 24.81 -13.04 0.67
CA GLU A 113 25.25 -12.33 -0.54
C GLU A 113 24.08 -12.14 -1.52
N LEU A 114 24.02 -10.97 -2.14
CA LEU A 114 23.26 -10.68 -3.35
C LEU A 114 23.84 -11.45 -4.55
N ASP A 115 23.12 -11.47 -5.65
CA ASP A 115 23.50 -12.22 -6.85
C ASP A 115 24.81 -11.72 -7.49
N ASP A 116 25.24 -10.49 -7.18
CA ASP A 116 26.52 -9.90 -7.60
C ASP A 116 27.68 -10.14 -6.60
N GLY A 117 27.43 -10.89 -5.51
CA GLY A 117 28.39 -11.19 -4.46
C GLY A 117 28.53 -10.11 -3.39
N SER A 118 27.82 -8.99 -3.49
CA SER A 118 27.81 -7.98 -2.44
C SER A 118 26.95 -8.42 -1.24
N PRO A 119 27.21 -7.96 -0.01
CA PRO A 119 26.39 -8.31 1.15
C PRO A 119 24.98 -7.73 1.03
N VAL A 120 23.98 -8.48 1.50
CA VAL A 120 22.60 -7.99 1.64
C VAL A 120 22.63 -6.72 2.51
N PRO A 121 21.96 -5.63 2.08
CA PRO A 121 22.03 -4.35 2.78
C PRO A 121 21.42 -4.40 4.18
N SER A 122 21.79 -3.41 5.00
CA SER A 122 21.31 -3.25 6.37
C SER A 122 19.84 -2.84 6.42
N ASP A 123 19.30 -2.78 7.63
CA ASP A 123 18.03 -2.19 8.00
C ASP A 123 16.89 -2.54 7.05
N PRO A 124 16.64 -3.86 6.88
CA PRO A 124 15.53 -4.31 6.07
C PRO A 124 14.20 -3.88 6.69
N ASP A 125 13.35 -3.25 5.87
CA ASP A 125 12.06 -2.73 6.32
C ASP A 125 10.92 -3.36 5.49
N ALA A 126 9.92 -2.57 5.06
CA ALA A 126 8.70 -3.06 4.47
C ALA A 126 8.93 -3.87 3.19
N ASN A 127 7.97 -4.75 2.91
CA ASN A 127 8.04 -5.71 1.82
C ASN A 127 6.76 -5.67 0.99
N GLY A 128 6.92 -5.69 -0.34
CA GLY A 128 5.85 -6.01 -1.28
C GLY A 128 6.00 -7.44 -1.79
N VAL A 129 4.90 -8.19 -1.91
CA VAL A 129 4.94 -9.62 -2.26
C VAL A 129 4.16 -9.88 -3.55
N PHE A 130 4.88 -10.29 -4.60
CA PHE A 130 4.35 -10.43 -5.95
C PHE A 130 4.52 -11.86 -6.46
N GLY A 131 3.59 -12.73 -6.06
CA GLY A 131 3.65 -14.16 -6.36
C GLY A 131 4.82 -14.83 -5.64
N ARG A 132 5.97 -14.97 -6.33
CA ARG A 132 7.18 -15.60 -5.81
C ARG A 132 8.35 -14.63 -5.65
N THR A 133 8.13 -13.34 -5.85
CA THR A 133 9.13 -12.30 -5.63
C THR A 133 8.74 -11.43 -4.44
N VAL A 134 9.74 -11.05 -3.65
CA VAL A 134 9.58 -10.15 -2.50
C VAL A 134 10.48 -8.95 -2.75
N VAL A 135 9.90 -7.78 -2.94
CA VAL A 135 10.63 -6.51 -2.98
C VAL A 135 10.78 -6.04 -1.54
N THR A 136 12.00 -5.74 -1.12
CA THR A 136 12.31 -5.30 0.22
C THR A 136 12.97 -3.93 0.20
N ASN A 137 12.44 -3.03 1.01
CA ASN A 137 13.09 -1.78 1.36
C ASN A 137 14.28 -1.96 2.29
N HIS A 138 15.25 -1.06 2.17
CA HIS A 138 16.37 -0.92 3.09
C HIS A 138 16.40 0.51 3.62
N GLU A 139 16.05 0.68 4.90
CA GLU A 139 15.94 1.94 5.64
C GLU A 139 17.35 2.46 6.04
N VAL A 140 18.24 2.50 5.05
CA VAL A 140 19.63 2.92 5.21
C VAL A 140 19.71 4.43 4.97
N GLY A 141 19.98 5.19 6.03
CA GLY A 141 20.00 6.65 6.02
C GLY A 141 21.40 7.28 5.97
N GLY A 142 22.46 6.55 6.33
CA GLY A 142 23.79 7.16 6.43
C GLY A 142 24.95 6.22 6.69
N ASN A 143 25.07 5.69 7.91
CA ASN A 143 26.30 5.06 8.44
C ASN A 143 26.19 3.56 8.69
N GLU A 144 25.07 2.96 8.33
CA GLU A 144 24.81 1.52 8.43
C GLU A 144 25.93 0.75 7.71
N PRO A 145 26.35 -0.43 8.19
CA PRO A 145 27.55 -1.10 7.68
C PRO A 145 27.44 -1.48 6.20
N PHE A 146 26.25 -1.92 5.77
CA PHE A 146 26.01 -2.37 4.40
C PHE A 146 24.92 -1.52 3.76
N GLY A 147 25.26 -0.75 2.73
CA GLY A 147 24.29 0.00 1.93
C GLY A 147 23.89 -0.78 0.69
N VAL A 148 22.81 -0.35 0.04
CA VAL A 148 22.41 -0.90 -1.26
C VAL A 148 23.49 -0.59 -2.30
N PRO A 149 24.08 -1.60 -2.96
CA PRO A 149 25.12 -1.37 -3.96
C PRO A 149 24.65 -0.47 -5.10
N THR A 150 25.53 0.43 -5.54
CA THR A 150 25.27 1.23 -6.74
C THR A 150 25.35 0.34 -7.97
N VAL A 151 24.29 0.31 -8.76
CA VAL A 151 24.23 -0.37 -10.06
C VAL A 151 23.90 0.66 -11.14
N GLU A 152 24.68 0.68 -12.21
CA GLU A 152 24.45 1.57 -13.35
C GLU A 152 23.03 1.36 -13.90
N GLY A 153 22.30 2.46 -14.15
CA GLY A 153 20.90 2.38 -14.59
C GLY A 153 19.87 2.07 -13.51
N LEU A 154 20.26 1.70 -12.30
CA LEU A 154 19.35 1.51 -11.15
C LEU A 154 19.59 2.52 -10.00
N THR A 155 20.64 3.33 -10.11
CA THR A 155 21.04 4.27 -9.06
C THR A 155 20.46 5.67 -9.31
N TYR A 156 19.66 6.18 -8.37
CA TYR A 156 19.15 7.55 -8.39
C TYR A 156 20.25 8.55 -8.03
N ASP A 157 20.77 8.52 -6.80
CA ASP A 157 21.87 9.35 -6.33
C ASP A 157 23.04 8.48 -5.83
N PRO A 158 24.22 8.51 -6.48
CA PRO A 158 25.38 7.75 -6.01
C PRO A 158 25.88 8.15 -4.61
N GLY A 159 25.48 9.32 -4.10
CA GLY A 159 25.78 9.77 -2.74
C GLY A 159 24.91 9.11 -1.65
N ALA A 160 23.82 8.45 -2.04
CA ALA A 160 22.88 7.81 -1.15
C ALA A 160 23.07 6.28 -1.10
N ARG A 161 22.62 5.66 -0.01
CA ARG A 161 22.94 4.26 0.34
C ARG A 161 21.72 3.39 0.57
N GLY A 162 20.52 3.95 0.57
CA GLY A 162 19.26 3.22 0.62
C GLY A 162 18.86 2.69 -0.76
N GLY A 163 17.69 2.05 -0.81
CA GLY A 163 17.18 1.39 -1.99
C GLY A 163 16.29 0.21 -1.65
N THR A 164 16.12 -0.65 -2.65
CA THR A 164 15.40 -1.91 -2.51
C THR A 164 16.19 -3.05 -3.11
N THR A 165 15.98 -4.24 -2.56
CA THR A 165 16.38 -5.50 -3.20
C THR A 165 15.14 -6.32 -3.51
N THR A 166 15.22 -7.21 -4.51
CA THR A 166 14.14 -8.13 -4.85
C THR A 166 14.63 -9.55 -4.73
N THR A 167 13.99 -10.33 -3.86
CA THR A 167 14.28 -11.75 -3.61
C THR A 167 13.33 -12.63 -4.41
N THR A 168 13.85 -13.63 -5.12
CA THR A 168 13.04 -14.70 -5.72
C THR A 168 12.97 -15.89 -4.76
N VAL A 169 11.77 -16.41 -4.53
CA VAL A 169 11.50 -17.51 -3.60
C VAL A 169 11.09 -18.77 -4.34
N GLY A 170 11.66 -19.91 -3.94
CA GLY A 170 11.36 -21.28 -4.34
C GLY A 170 9.92 -21.69 -4.04
N LEU A 171 9.43 -22.72 -4.74
CA LEU A 171 8.15 -23.37 -4.36
C LEU A 171 8.24 -24.04 -2.97
N ASP A 172 9.46 -24.32 -2.52
CA ASP A 172 9.77 -24.85 -1.19
C ASP A 172 9.96 -23.75 -0.13
N GLY A 173 9.68 -22.49 -0.47
CA GLY A 173 9.81 -21.35 0.44
C GLY A 173 11.26 -20.88 0.67
N ARG A 174 12.25 -21.42 -0.06
CA ARG A 174 13.66 -21.02 0.08
C ARG A 174 14.04 -19.91 -0.89
N ARG A 175 15.01 -19.07 -0.53
CA ARG A 175 15.59 -18.07 -1.45
C ARG A 175 16.28 -18.76 -2.63
N ILE A 176 15.99 -18.28 -3.84
CA ILE A 176 16.69 -18.66 -5.10
C ILE A 176 17.78 -17.64 -5.44
N GLY A 177 17.48 -16.36 -5.28
CA GLY A 177 18.39 -15.25 -5.60
C GLY A 177 17.85 -13.93 -5.05
N GLN A 178 18.69 -12.92 -4.98
CA GLN A 178 18.32 -11.56 -4.55
C GLN A 178 19.22 -10.54 -5.22
N TYR A 179 18.61 -9.55 -5.88
CA TYR A 179 19.31 -8.51 -6.64
C TYR A 179 18.84 -7.11 -6.24
N VAL A 180 19.62 -6.08 -6.55
CA VAL A 180 19.24 -4.68 -6.37
C VAL A 180 18.14 -4.28 -7.36
N SER A 181 17.03 -3.72 -6.89
CA SER A 181 15.91 -3.25 -7.72
C SER A 181 15.83 -1.73 -7.86
N VAL A 182 16.28 -0.97 -6.87
CA VAL A 182 16.61 0.46 -6.97
C VAL A 182 17.71 0.76 -5.96
N ALA A 183 18.63 1.65 -6.30
CA ALA A 183 19.71 2.09 -5.43
C ALA A 183 19.82 3.62 -5.41
N GLY A 184 20.59 4.15 -4.46
CA GLY A 184 20.83 5.58 -4.39
C GLY A 184 19.59 6.38 -3.99
N THR A 185 18.67 5.76 -3.26
CA THR A 185 17.61 6.43 -2.51
C THR A 185 18.00 6.48 -1.03
N VAL A 186 17.23 7.13 -0.18
CA VAL A 186 17.58 7.38 1.23
C VAL A 186 16.45 6.94 2.14
N ASN A 187 16.79 6.18 3.19
CA ASN A 187 15.86 5.87 4.28
C ASN A 187 14.54 5.28 3.74
N ASN A 188 14.63 4.24 2.92
CA ASN A 188 13.44 3.60 2.37
C ASN A 188 12.70 2.88 3.49
N CYS A 189 11.65 3.50 4.02
CA CYS A 189 10.89 2.98 5.16
C CYS A 189 9.84 1.98 4.66
N ALA A 190 8.59 2.42 4.46
CA ALA A 190 7.53 1.59 3.93
C ALA A 190 7.18 1.88 2.46
N GLY A 191 5.93 1.66 2.09
CA GLY A 191 5.52 1.68 0.69
C GLY A 191 4.10 1.25 0.48
N GLY A 192 3.82 0.76 -0.72
CA GLY A 192 2.52 0.20 -1.06
C GLY A 192 2.50 -0.47 -2.42
N GLU A 193 1.62 -1.46 -2.56
CA GLU A 193 1.41 -2.16 -3.82
C GLU A 193 0.47 -1.37 -4.73
N THR A 194 0.80 -1.34 -6.02
CA THR A 194 -0.12 -0.83 -7.04
C THR A 194 -1.07 -1.94 -7.53
N PRO A 195 -2.27 -1.59 -8.05
CA PRO A 195 -3.18 -2.54 -8.68
C PRO A 195 -2.61 -3.24 -9.93
N TRP A 196 -1.48 -2.76 -10.46
CA TRP A 196 -0.78 -3.33 -11.61
C TRP A 196 0.51 -4.07 -11.22
N ASN A 197 0.59 -4.55 -9.98
CA ASN A 197 1.65 -5.42 -9.46
C ASN A 197 3.04 -4.79 -9.48
N THR A 198 3.15 -3.53 -9.06
CA THR A 198 4.44 -2.87 -8.77
C THR A 198 4.49 -2.43 -7.30
N TRP A 199 5.71 -2.26 -6.78
CA TRP A 199 5.95 -1.75 -5.43
C TRP A 199 6.31 -0.27 -5.50
N LEU A 200 5.66 0.55 -4.68
CA LEU A 200 6.03 1.94 -4.47
C LEU A 200 6.85 2.02 -3.18
N THR A 201 8.15 2.27 -3.29
CA THR A 201 9.04 2.47 -2.13
C THR A 201 9.11 3.95 -1.76
N CYS A 202 9.12 4.25 -0.47
CA CYS A 202 9.02 5.61 0.06
C CYS A 202 10.31 6.01 0.79
N GLU A 203 10.90 7.15 0.42
CA GLU A 203 11.97 7.76 1.20
C GLU A 203 11.39 8.54 2.38
N GLU A 204 11.69 8.11 3.61
CA GLU A 204 11.31 8.82 4.84
C GLU A 204 12.38 9.87 5.18
N THR A 205 12.54 10.86 4.29
CA THR A 205 13.49 11.97 4.50
C THR A 205 13.05 13.25 3.80
N GLU A 206 13.73 14.34 4.14
CA GLU A 206 13.63 15.63 3.44
C GLU A 206 15.00 16.13 2.98
N ALA A 207 16.00 15.25 2.91
CA ALA A 207 17.35 15.65 2.56
C ALA A 207 17.41 16.34 1.18
N ARG A 208 18.33 17.30 1.05
CA ARG A 208 18.54 18.05 -0.20
C ARG A 208 19.90 17.74 -0.81
N ALA A 209 20.01 17.99 -2.11
CA ALA A 209 21.30 18.05 -2.79
C ALA A 209 22.25 18.99 -2.02
N GLY A 210 23.50 18.56 -1.86
CA GLY A 210 24.51 19.27 -1.08
C GLY A 210 24.46 19.00 0.44
N THR A 211 23.48 18.24 0.93
CA THR A 211 23.49 17.73 2.31
C THR A 211 24.39 16.48 2.37
N GLY A 212 25.53 16.57 3.05
CA GLY A 212 26.46 15.46 3.14
C GLY A 212 27.01 15.06 1.76
N ARG A 213 26.72 13.83 1.33
CA ARG A 213 27.18 13.28 0.03
C ARG A 213 26.14 13.36 -1.08
N PHE A 214 24.92 13.82 -0.79
CA PHE A 214 23.83 13.81 -1.76
C PHE A 214 24.08 14.81 -2.89
N THR A 215 23.89 14.35 -4.12
CA THR A 215 23.95 15.13 -5.36
C THR A 215 22.56 15.49 -5.88
N ARG A 216 21.51 14.90 -5.33
CA ARG A 216 20.10 15.13 -5.68
C ARG A 216 19.26 15.42 -4.43
N ASP A 217 18.08 16.00 -4.64
CA ASP A 217 17.09 16.13 -3.57
C ASP A 217 16.45 14.77 -3.31
N HIS A 218 16.02 14.53 -2.06
CA HIS A 218 15.38 13.29 -1.60
C HIS A 218 14.06 13.58 -0.88
N GLY A 219 13.36 12.51 -0.53
CA GLY A 219 12.01 12.52 0.05
C GLY A 219 10.95 12.22 -0.99
N TYR A 220 11.23 11.32 -1.94
CA TYR A 220 10.30 10.96 -3.00
C TYR A 220 9.87 9.49 -2.92
N VAL A 221 8.83 9.16 -3.69
CA VAL A 221 8.39 7.79 -3.94
C VAL A 221 8.99 7.30 -5.26
N PHE A 222 9.37 6.02 -5.32
CA PHE A 222 9.91 5.36 -6.50
C PHE A 222 9.12 4.09 -6.81
N GLU A 223 8.92 3.78 -8.09
CA GLU A 223 8.21 2.57 -8.52
C GLU A 223 9.21 1.46 -8.89
N VAL A 224 9.04 0.29 -8.29
CA VAL A 224 9.82 -0.93 -8.51
C VAL A 224 8.95 -1.98 -9.18
N ASP A 225 9.45 -2.54 -10.28
CA ASP A 225 8.84 -3.67 -10.98
C ASP A 225 9.41 -4.98 -10.43
N PRO A 226 8.58 -5.86 -9.85
CA PRO A 226 9.02 -7.09 -9.21
C PRO A 226 9.31 -8.23 -10.20
N ALA A 227 9.09 -8.04 -11.51
CA ALA A 227 9.20 -9.10 -12.50
C ALA A 227 10.63 -9.60 -12.71
N ASN A 228 11.60 -8.68 -12.79
CA ASN A 228 13.03 -8.97 -12.87
C ASN A 228 13.85 -7.67 -12.74
N GLN A 229 15.18 -7.80 -12.58
CA GLN A 229 16.07 -6.64 -12.48
C GLN A 229 16.04 -5.75 -13.73
N GLN A 230 16.01 -6.34 -14.94
CA GLN A 230 16.05 -5.62 -16.21
C GLN A 230 14.86 -4.66 -16.39
N ALA A 231 13.69 -5.02 -15.85
CA ALA A 231 12.47 -4.20 -15.89
C ALA A 231 12.62 -2.86 -15.13
N ASN A 232 13.66 -2.70 -14.33
CA ASN A 232 13.92 -1.51 -13.53
C ASN A 232 14.99 -0.57 -14.12
N PHE A 233 15.83 -1.05 -15.05
CA PHE A 233 16.92 -0.23 -15.62
C PHE A 233 16.39 1.02 -16.33
N GLY A 234 16.87 2.18 -15.91
CA GLY A 234 16.45 3.50 -16.40
C GLY A 234 15.03 3.91 -15.99
N LYS A 235 14.35 3.10 -15.16
CA LYS A 235 12.95 3.28 -14.77
C LYS A 235 12.74 3.43 -13.27
N SER A 236 13.26 2.52 -12.44
CA SER A 236 13.11 2.62 -10.98
C SER A 236 13.84 3.80 -10.34
N PRO A 237 14.98 4.32 -10.84
CA PRO A 237 15.60 5.52 -10.26
C PRO A 237 14.95 6.83 -10.74
N VAL A 238 13.67 6.80 -11.11
CA VAL A 238 12.88 7.98 -11.51
C VAL A 238 11.97 8.36 -10.34
N PRO A 239 12.18 9.51 -9.68
CA PRO A 239 11.33 9.93 -8.58
C PRO A 239 9.95 10.34 -9.10
N LEU A 240 8.90 9.88 -8.43
CA LEU A 240 7.52 10.25 -8.73
C LEU A 240 7.16 11.60 -8.09
N LYS A 241 7.81 12.69 -8.55
CA LYS A 241 7.71 14.02 -7.93
C LYS A 241 6.30 14.59 -7.84
N PHE A 242 5.39 14.14 -8.69
CA PHE A 242 3.98 14.53 -8.61
C PHE A 242 3.29 14.08 -7.30
N LEU A 243 3.86 13.11 -6.57
CA LEU A 243 3.41 12.69 -5.24
C LEU A 243 3.93 13.60 -4.10
N GLY A 244 4.82 14.55 -4.43
CA GLY A 244 5.39 15.52 -3.52
C GLY A 244 6.65 15.04 -2.82
N ARG A 245 7.31 15.98 -2.11
CA ARG A 245 8.58 15.78 -1.42
C ARG A 245 8.43 16.00 0.09
N TYR A 246 8.51 14.95 0.87
CA TYR A 246 8.43 14.95 2.34
C TYR A 246 8.91 13.59 2.87
N ALA A 247 8.92 13.40 4.18
CA ALA A 247 9.21 12.12 4.82
C ALA A 247 8.03 11.15 4.56
N HIS A 248 8.02 10.48 3.40
CA HIS A 248 6.98 9.53 3.04
C HIS A 248 7.16 8.26 3.85
N GLU A 249 6.11 7.82 4.53
CA GLU A 249 6.12 6.48 5.12
C GLU A 249 5.63 5.45 4.11
N ALA A 250 4.34 5.53 3.77
CA ALA A 250 3.65 4.48 3.01
C ALA A 250 2.69 5.09 2.01
N VAL A 251 2.19 4.27 1.08
CA VAL A 251 1.19 4.66 0.08
C VAL A 251 0.07 3.63 -0.03
N ALA A 252 -1.15 4.09 -0.31
CA ALA A 252 -2.28 3.22 -0.65
C ALA A 252 -2.93 3.69 -1.95
N VAL A 253 -3.08 2.78 -2.92
CA VAL A 253 -3.62 3.10 -4.23
C VAL A 253 -5.07 2.63 -4.33
N ASP A 254 -5.97 3.54 -4.67
CA ASP A 254 -7.35 3.21 -5.00
C ASP A 254 -7.42 2.54 -6.39
N PRO A 255 -7.82 1.26 -6.50
CA PRO A 255 -7.87 0.55 -7.76
C PRO A 255 -8.95 1.07 -8.73
N ALA A 256 -9.97 1.77 -8.23
CA ALA A 256 -11.05 2.29 -9.07
C ALA A 256 -10.69 3.64 -9.69
N SER A 257 -10.05 4.52 -8.92
CA SER A 257 -9.75 5.90 -9.36
C SER A 257 -8.27 6.14 -9.70
N SER A 258 -7.38 5.23 -9.31
CA SER A 258 -5.92 5.44 -9.30
C SER A 258 -5.45 6.63 -8.43
N ALA A 259 -6.30 7.11 -7.52
CA ALA A 259 -5.85 8.04 -6.48
C ALA A 259 -4.85 7.34 -5.56
N ILE A 260 -3.84 8.08 -5.12
CA ILE A 260 -2.80 7.57 -4.22
C ILE A 260 -2.90 8.38 -2.92
N TYR A 261 -3.08 7.67 -1.81
CA TYR A 261 -3.06 8.24 -0.47
C TYR A 261 -1.66 8.06 0.11
N LEU A 262 -1.17 9.05 0.86
CA LEU A 262 0.23 9.09 1.33
C LEU A 262 0.28 9.56 2.78
N THR A 263 1.12 8.91 3.58
CA THR A 263 1.39 9.27 4.97
C THR A 263 2.73 10.00 5.06
N GLU A 264 2.79 11.06 5.86
CA GLU A 264 4.04 11.74 6.20
C GLU A 264 4.39 11.48 7.66
N ASP A 265 5.52 10.81 7.89
CA ASP A 265 6.05 10.66 9.23
C ASP A 265 6.90 11.88 9.60
N ALA A 266 6.31 12.79 10.37
CA ALA A 266 7.00 13.96 10.90
C ALA A 266 6.42 14.41 12.24
N SER A 267 7.25 15.09 13.04
CA SER A 267 6.91 15.50 14.41
C SER A 267 7.08 17.01 14.72
N ALA A 268 7.62 17.81 13.80
CA ALA A 268 7.81 19.26 13.99
C ALA A 268 7.53 20.08 12.71
N PRO A 269 6.31 20.61 12.50
CA PRO A 269 5.08 20.15 13.14
C PRO A 269 4.77 18.71 12.74
N ASN A 270 3.74 18.13 13.35
CA ASN A 270 3.20 16.82 12.96
C ASN A 270 2.96 16.71 11.45
N GLY A 271 3.20 15.51 10.92
CA GLY A 271 2.96 15.15 9.53
C GLY A 271 1.50 15.27 9.12
N LEU A 272 1.27 15.21 7.82
CA LEU A 272 -0.06 15.29 7.20
C LEU A 272 -0.39 14.00 6.46
N TYR A 273 -1.69 13.77 6.27
CA TYR A 273 -2.19 12.74 5.38
C TYR A 273 -2.55 13.39 4.04
N TYR A 274 -2.06 12.83 2.95
CA TYR A 274 -2.21 13.39 1.61
C TYR A 274 -3.03 12.47 0.69
N ARG A 275 -3.60 13.09 -0.35
CA ARG A 275 -4.14 12.39 -1.51
C ARG A 275 -3.63 13.07 -2.77
N TRP A 276 -3.00 12.28 -3.63
CA TRP A 276 -2.78 12.61 -5.02
C TRP A 276 -3.96 12.12 -5.86
N THR A 277 -4.57 13.04 -6.61
CA THR A 277 -5.61 12.74 -7.59
C THR A 277 -5.01 12.81 -9.00
N PRO A 278 -5.08 11.74 -9.80
CA PRO A 278 -4.49 11.71 -11.13
C PRO A 278 -5.18 12.69 -12.10
N PRO A 279 -4.49 13.14 -13.17
CA PRO A 279 -5.15 13.78 -14.32
C PRO A 279 -6.25 12.89 -14.91
N ALA A 280 -7.31 13.48 -15.45
CA ALA A 280 -8.43 12.74 -16.05
C ALA A 280 -8.03 11.78 -17.19
N SER A 281 -6.90 12.05 -17.87
CA SER A 281 -6.33 11.21 -18.92
C SER A 281 -5.51 10.03 -18.40
N PHE A 282 -5.12 10.03 -17.13
CA PHE A 282 -4.29 8.97 -16.56
C PHE A 282 -5.05 7.65 -16.54
N ARG A 283 -4.34 6.57 -16.83
CA ARG A 283 -4.85 5.19 -16.73
C ARG A 283 -3.80 4.38 -16.00
N GLY A 284 -4.19 3.85 -14.84
CA GLY A 284 -3.33 2.95 -14.07
C GLY A 284 -3.00 1.69 -14.86
N GLY A 285 -1.76 1.24 -14.76
CA GLY A 285 -1.24 0.08 -15.47
C GLY A 285 0.28 0.02 -15.41
N PRO A 286 0.88 -1.08 -15.93
CA PRO A 286 2.33 -1.22 -15.99
C PRO A 286 3.00 0.01 -16.63
N ASP A 287 4.07 0.50 -16.01
CA ASP A 287 4.84 1.70 -16.40
C ASP A 287 4.05 3.03 -16.46
N ALA A 288 2.76 3.08 -16.05
CA ALA A 288 1.94 4.28 -16.17
C ALA A 288 2.47 5.46 -15.34
N LEU A 289 2.88 5.22 -14.09
CA LEU A 289 3.41 6.26 -13.21
C LEU A 289 4.78 6.75 -13.69
N ARG A 290 5.67 5.83 -14.10
CA ARG A 290 6.97 6.17 -14.70
C ARG A 290 6.82 7.00 -15.98
N THR A 291 5.91 6.60 -16.87
CA THR A 291 5.60 7.35 -18.10
C THR A 291 5.08 8.75 -17.76
N LEU A 292 4.21 8.86 -16.75
CA LEU A 292 3.72 10.16 -16.29
C LEU A 292 4.86 11.02 -15.74
N ALA A 293 5.73 10.48 -14.88
CA ALA A 293 6.86 11.19 -14.28
C ALA A 293 7.81 11.76 -15.34
N GLN A 294 8.07 10.99 -16.39
CA GLN A 294 8.99 11.38 -17.47
C GLN A 294 8.33 12.26 -18.56
N SER A 295 7.01 12.43 -18.52
CA SER A 295 6.31 13.26 -19.50
C SER A 295 6.58 14.76 -19.28
N PRO A 296 6.45 15.61 -20.33
CA PRO A 296 6.53 17.06 -20.15
C PRO A 296 5.50 17.56 -19.12
N GLY A 297 5.98 18.19 -18.04
CA GLY A 297 5.13 18.64 -16.92
C GLY A 297 4.73 17.53 -15.93
N GLY A 298 5.26 16.32 -16.10
CA GLY A 298 5.00 15.14 -15.28
C GLY A 298 5.17 15.37 -13.79
N ASP A 299 6.23 16.07 -13.38
CA ASP A 299 6.51 16.44 -11.99
C ASP A 299 5.35 17.16 -11.28
N THR A 300 4.48 17.84 -12.05
CA THR A 300 3.34 18.60 -11.52
C THR A 300 1.98 18.00 -11.88
N ALA A 301 1.97 16.82 -12.49
CA ALA A 301 0.73 16.18 -12.94
C ALA A 301 -0.23 15.88 -11.78
N GLY A 302 -1.52 16.02 -12.04
CA GLY A 302 -2.57 15.79 -11.06
C GLY A 302 -2.56 16.80 -9.91
N THR A 303 -3.31 16.50 -8.85
CA THR A 303 -3.45 17.39 -7.68
C THR A 303 -3.03 16.65 -6.43
N LEU A 304 -1.99 17.15 -5.75
CA LEU A 304 -1.67 16.74 -4.38
C LEU A 304 -2.41 17.65 -3.40
N ALA A 305 -3.11 17.05 -2.44
CA ALA A 305 -3.88 17.78 -1.43
C ALA A 305 -3.72 17.12 -0.05
N ALA A 306 -3.73 17.93 0.99
CA ALA A 306 -3.70 17.49 2.38
C ALA A 306 -5.12 17.34 2.95
N MET A 307 -5.27 16.41 3.90
CA MET A 307 -6.53 16.12 4.59
C MET A 307 -6.92 17.25 5.55
N SER A 308 -8.22 17.58 5.57
CA SER A 308 -8.87 18.44 6.57
C SER A 308 -10.19 17.81 7.00
N CYS A 309 -10.25 17.40 8.27
CA CYS A 309 -11.36 16.68 8.90
C CYS A 309 -12.32 17.64 9.58
N TYR A 310 -13.61 17.31 9.55
CA TYR A 310 -14.68 18.08 10.19
C TYR A 310 -15.68 17.18 10.91
N GLU A 311 -16.09 17.62 12.10
CA GLU A 311 -17.26 17.11 12.84
C GLU A 311 -18.40 18.12 12.67
N GLY A 312 -19.40 17.78 11.86
CA GLY A 312 -20.36 18.78 11.36
C GLY A 312 -19.61 19.87 10.57
N ASP A 313 -19.75 21.13 11.01
CA ASP A 313 -19.03 22.27 10.44
C ASP A 313 -17.75 22.65 11.23
N ALA A 314 -17.47 21.98 12.35
CA ALA A 314 -16.31 22.27 13.18
C ALA A 314 -15.06 21.55 12.64
N HIS A 315 -14.00 22.31 12.37
CA HIS A 315 -12.72 21.76 11.94
C HIS A 315 -12.05 20.95 13.07
N VAL A 316 -11.48 19.80 12.72
CA VAL A 316 -10.72 18.91 13.60
C VAL A 316 -9.23 19.11 13.28
N PRO A 317 -8.47 19.86 14.10
CA PRO A 317 -7.08 20.17 13.80
C PRO A 317 -6.12 19.01 14.05
N ASP A 318 -6.52 18.01 14.85
CA ASP A 318 -5.68 16.92 15.31
C ASP A 318 -6.49 15.62 15.41
N LEU A 319 -6.00 14.54 14.80
CA LEU A 319 -6.67 13.23 14.82
C LEU A 319 -6.68 12.57 16.20
N SER A 320 -5.83 13.00 17.15
CA SER A 320 -5.86 12.49 18.53
C SER A 320 -7.22 12.66 19.20
N LYS A 321 -8.07 13.57 18.71
CA LYS A 321 -9.46 13.72 19.17
C LYS A 321 -10.33 12.47 18.97
N ALA A 322 -9.92 11.52 18.12
CA ALA A 322 -10.67 10.30 17.83
C ALA A 322 -10.49 9.21 18.92
N ILE A 323 -10.90 9.50 20.15
CA ILE A 323 -10.72 8.60 21.32
C ILE A 323 -11.68 7.40 21.40
N LYS A 324 -12.61 7.25 20.46
CA LYS A 324 -13.61 6.17 20.46
C LYS A 324 -13.60 5.42 19.13
N PRO A 325 -13.51 4.07 19.12
CA PRO A 325 -13.71 3.29 17.91
C PRO A 325 -15.03 3.65 17.22
N GLY A 326 -14.98 3.79 15.89
CA GLY A 326 -16.13 4.20 15.08
C GLY A 326 -16.38 5.71 15.02
N THR A 327 -15.51 6.55 15.60
CA THR A 327 -15.52 8.01 15.35
C THR A 327 -15.42 8.29 13.85
N ARG A 328 -16.27 9.19 13.35
CA ARG A 328 -16.35 9.53 11.92
C ARG A 328 -16.24 11.03 11.72
N TYR A 329 -15.35 11.43 10.82
CA TYR A 329 -15.24 12.80 10.34
C TYR A 329 -15.56 12.86 8.85
N SER A 330 -16.09 14.00 8.41
CA SER A 330 -16.09 14.33 6.99
C SER A 330 -14.72 14.85 6.59
N VAL A 331 -14.27 14.55 5.37
CA VAL A 331 -12.95 14.92 4.87
C VAL A 331 -13.07 15.88 3.70
N ARG A 332 -12.33 16.98 3.77
CA ARG A 332 -12.06 17.91 2.66
C ARG A 332 -10.57 17.84 2.31
N TRP A 333 -10.26 18.15 1.06
CA TRP A 333 -8.90 18.08 0.53
C TRP A 333 -8.41 19.46 0.17
N VAL A 334 -7.34 19.92 0.83
CA VAL A 334 -6.75 21.25 0.67
C VAL A 334 -5.54 21.13 -0.25
N PRO A 335 -5.52 21.79 -1.43
CA PRO A 335 -4.39 21.70 -2.36
C PRO A 335 -3.08 22.11 -1.69
N VAL A 336 -2.03 21.32 -1.93
CA VAL A 336 -0.67 21.64 -1.50
C VAL A 336 -0.08 22.69 -2.46
N PRO A 337 0.34 23.88 -1.99
CA PRO A 337 0.81 24.95 -2.86
C PRO A 337 2.09 24.60 -3.66
N ASP A 338 3.09 24.01 -3.00
CA ASP A 338 4.38 23.64 -3.59
C ASP A 338 4.75 22.22 -3.17
N ARG A 339 4.30 21.22 -3.95
CA ARG A 339 4.52 19.79 -3.62
C ARG A 339 6.00 19.39 -3.57
N ASP A 340 6.85 20.10 -4.30
CA ASP A 340 8.30 19.85 -4.34
C ASP A 340 9.03 20.49 -3.14
N ALA A 341 8.29 21.23 -2.32
CA ALA A 341 8.75 21.88 -1.10
C ALA A 341 10.02 22.72 -1.30
N ARG A 342 10.17 23.42 -2.42
CA ARG A 342 11.43 24.06 -2.86
C ARG A 342 12.00 25.03 -1.83
N SER A 343 11.12 25.74 -1.11
CA SER A 343 11.50 26.67 -0.04
C SER A 343 11.01 26.23 1.33
N THR A 344 9.80 25.69 1.41
CA THR A 344 9.11 25.39 2.67
C THR A 344 8.69 23.92 2.69
N PRO A 345 9.03 23.14 3.73
CA PRO A 345 8.54 21.77 3.89
C PRO A 345 7.04 21.67 3.67
N THR A 346 6.59 20.62 2.97
CA THR A 346 5.19 20.44 2.54
C THR A 346 4.19 20.68 3.67
N ARG A 347 4.39 20.05 4.84
CA ARG A 347 3.52 20.21 6.03
C ARG A 347 3.48 21.61 6.65
N ARG A 348 4.41 22.48 6.30
CA ARG A 348 4.54 23.85 6.86
C ARG A 348 3.94 24.92 5.95
N GLN A 349 3.46 24.54 4.76
CA GLN A 349 2.84 25.47 3.82
C GLN A 349 1.38 25.80 4.16
N LEU A 350 0.76 24.98 5.02
CA LEU A 350 -0.65 25.07 5.41
C LEU A 350 -0.75 25.30 6.93
N THR A 351 -1.70 26.12 7.36
CA THR A 351 -1.92 26.48 8.76
C THR A 351 -2.80 25.46 9.49
N ASN A 352 -2.77 25.45 10.82
CA ASN A 352 -3.52 24.48 11.65
C ASN A 352 -5.06 24.63 11.56
N ASP A 353 -5.56 25.77 11.07
CA ASP A 353 -6.98 25.98 10.78
C ASP A 353 -7.40 25.45 9.40
N GLN A 354 -6.43 25.13 8.52
CA GLN A 354 -6.68 24.61 7.19
C GLN A 354 -6.60 23.08 7.09
N ILE A 355 -5.76 22.44 7.91
CA ILE A 355 -5.49 21.00 7.80
C ILE A 355 -5.61 20.26 9.13
N THR A 356 -5.82 18.96 9.03
CA THR A 356 -5.78 18.04 10.18
C THR A 356 -4.42 17.38 10.25
N ARG A 357 -3.79 17.45 11.42
CA ARG A 357 -2.51 16.79 11.69
C ARG A 357 -2.74 15.49 12.47
N SER A 358 -1.72 14.66 12.47
CA SER A 358 -1.63 13.52 13.39
C SER A 358 -0.18 13.25 13.72
N ARG A 359 0.06 12.72 14.91
CA ARG A 359 1.36 12.16 15.27
C ARG A 359 1.61 10.93 14.42
N LYS A 360 2.85 10.81 13.91
CA LYS A 360 3.40 9.60 13.30
C LYS A 360 2.39 8.90 12.38
N LEU A 361 2.07 9.56 11.27
CA LEU A 361 1.32 8.88 10.22
C LEU A 361 2.27 7.92 9.53
N GLU A 362 2.12 6.64 9.85
CA GLU A 362 3.06 5.59 9.46
C GLU A 362 2.39 4.65 8.43
N GLY A 363 2.49 3.35 8.64
CA GLY A 363 2.06 2.33 7.69
C GLY A 363 0.62 2.49 7.23
N GLN A 364 0.38 2.20 5.94
CA GLN A 364 -0.96 2.18 5.38
C GLN A 364 -1.16 1.07 4.34
N TRP A 365 -2.42 0.71 4.12
CA TRP A 365 -2.81 -0.31 3.16
C TRP A 365 -4.19 -0.03 2.56
N TRP A 366 -4.43 -0.49 1.34
CA TRP A 366 -5.75 -0.45 0.70
C TRP A 366 -6.53 -1.75 0.97
N GLY A 367 -7.71 -1.64 1.58
CA GLY A 367 -8.59 -2.78 1.87
C GLY A 367 -10.05 -2.35 1.91
N ASP A 368 -11.01 -3.27 1.80
CA ASP A 368 -12.44 -3.01 2.03
C ASP A 368 -13.04 -1.73 1.38
N GLY A 369 -12.47 -1.29 0.25
CA GLY A 369 -12.89 -0.09 -0.47
C GLY A 369 -12.36 1.24 0.08
N GLY A 370 -11.33 1.23 0.92
CA GLY A 370 -10.68 2.42 1.47
C GLY A 370 -9.20 2.24 1.84
N ALA A 371 -8.56 3.35 2.18
CA ALA A 371 -7.21 3.36 2.74
C ALA A 371 -7.28 3.31 4.27
N TYR A 372 -6.52 2.38 4.85
CA TYR A 372 -6.31 2.22 6.29
C TYR A 372 -4.90 2.66 6.61
N PHE A 373 -4.73 3.53 7.59
CA PHE A 373 -3.42 4.03 8.00
C PHE A 373 -3.30 4.04 9.52
N THR A 374 -2.08 4.03 10.02
CA THR A 374 -1.79 4.15 11.45
C THR A 374 -1.42 5.58 11.82
N ALA A 375 -1.94 6.03 12.96
CA ALA A 375 -1.41 7.14 13.73
C ALA A 375 -0.81 6.53 15.00
N SER A 376 0.51 6.41 15.04
CA SER A 376 1.16 5.37 15.88
C SER A 376 1.17 5.64 17.38
N TYR A 377 0.88 6.87 17.79
CA TYR A 377 0.62 7.22 19.18
C TYR A 377 -0.07 8.57 19.27
N ALA A 378 -0.71 8.86 20.38
CA ALA A 378 -1.09 10.22 20.76
C ALA A 378 -0.83 10.41 22.25
N ARG A 379 0.09 11.31 22.61
CA ARG A 379 0.47 11.55 24.01
C ARG A 379 0.37 13.02 24.36
N ILE A 380 -0.15 13.38 25.53
CA ILE A 380 -0.22 14.80 25.91
C ILE A 380 1.20 15.41 25.98
N SER A 381 2.19 14.62 26.38
CA SER A 381 3.60 15.05 26.45
C SER A 381 4.22 15.41 25.10
N ASP A 382 3.69 14.90 23.99
CA ASP A 382 4.15 15.26 22.66
C ASP A 382 3.43 16.52 22.13
N GLY A 383 2.32 16.92 22.76
CA GLY A 383 1.44 18.03 22.37
C GLY A 383 0.17 17.59 21.63
N SER A 384 -0.20 16.31 21.69
CA SER A 384 -1.51 15.83 21.24
C SER A 384 -2.63 16.40 22.12
N VAL A 385 -3.83 16.55 21.54
CA VAL A 385 -4.97 17.14 22.26
C VAL A 385 -5.56 16.15 23.27
N GLU A 386 -5.57 14.87 22.90
CA GLU A 386 -5.99 13.75 23.76
C GLU A 386 -4.92 12.66 23.75
N GLU A 387 -4.97 11.76 24.74
CA GLU A 387 -4.04 10.64 24.88
C GLU A 387 -4.71 9.32 24.55
N HIS A 388 -4.10 8.56 23.65
CA HIS A 388 -4.43 7.16 23.36
C HIS A 388 -3.22 6.49 22.69
N ASP A 389 -2.92 5.26 23.13
CA ASP A 389 -1.91 4.40 22.51
C ASP A 389 -2.57 3.35 21.61
#